data_AF-A0A2E4NDM1-F1
#
_entry.id   AF-A0A2E4NDM1-F1
#
_cell.length_a   1.000
_cell.length_b   1.000
_cell.length_c   1.000
_cell.angle_alpha   90.00
_cell.angle_beta   90.00
_cell.angle_gamma   90.00
#
_symmetry.space_group_name_H-M   'P 1'
#
loop_
_entity.id
_entity.type
_entity.pdbx_description
1 polymer ?
#
loop_
_entity_poly.entity_id
_entity_poly.type
_entity_poly.pdbx_seq_one_letter_code
_entity_poly.pdbx_strand_id
1 'polypeptide(L)'
;MSRKSDRKRVRKELVATYELFNINRTKLENLLHRVFSTAKLDIEVKNRFGKPSVPREWFLVPFHAIDTAVDRLKDRSLVNYVYDPDIAQLKLRKAN
;
A
#
# COMPACT_ATOMS: atom_id res chain seq x y z
N MET A 1 46.89 -12.89 1.62
CA MET A 1 45.68 -12.87 0.76
C MET A 1 44.45 -12.61 1.64
N SER A 2 43.96 -11.37 1.68
CA SER A 2 42.77 -10.99 2.44
C SER A 2 41.58 -10.91 1.49
N ARG A 3 40.68 -11.90 1.55
CA ARG A 3 39.38 -11.83 0.86
C ARG A 3 38.43 -11.04 1.75
N LYS A 4 38.37 -9.72 1.58
CA LYS A 4 37.25 -8.93 2.11
C LYS A 4 36.02 -9.30 1.29
N SER A 5 35.14 -10.05 1.92
CA SER A 5 33.80 -10.37 1.44
C SER A 5 33.00 -9.06 1.30
N ASP A 6 32.79 -8.63 0.05
CA ASP A 6 31.88 -7.55 -0.29
C ASP A 6 30.45 -7.95 0.09
N ARG A 7 30.05 -7.61 1.31
CA ARG A 7 28.63 -7.62 1.69
C ARG A 7 27.92 -6.55 0.86
N LYS A 8 27.18 -6.96 -0.16
CA LYS A 8 26.21 -6.13 -0.89
C LYS A 8 25.38 -5.34 0.13
N ARG A 9 25.66 -4.04 0.26
CA ARG A 9 24.85 -3.12 1.06
C ARG A 9 23.54 -2.92 0.29
N VAL A 10 22.46 -3.52 0.77
CA VAL A 10 21.11 -3.22 0.27
C VAL A 10 20.80 -1.78 0.65
N ARG A 11 20.87 -0.86 -0.31
CA ARG A 11 20.43 0.52 -0.13
C ARG A 11 18.91 0.52 -0.22
N LYS A 12 18.24 0.92 0.86
CA LYS A 12 16.82 1.25 0.84
C LYS A 12 16.73 2.73 0.51
N GLU A 13 16.09 3.05 -0.59
CA GLU A 13 15.75 4.43 -0.95
C GLU A 13 14.36 4.72 -0.44
N LEU A 14 14.22 5.80 0.32
CA LEU A 14 12.92 6.26 0.77
C LEU A 14 12.17 6.80 -0.44
N VAL A 15 11.08 6.13 -0.82
CA VAL A 15 10.30 6.51 -2.03
C VAL A 15 9.39 7.70 -1.74
N ALA A 16 8.80 7.78 -0.54
CA ALA A 16 7.99 8.91 -0.09
C ALA A 16 7.77 8.87 1.44
N THR A 17 7.39 10.00 2.02
CA THR A 17 6.90 10.11 3.40
C THR A 17 5.72 11.07 3.43
N TYR A 18 4.65 10.66 4.10
CA TYR A 18 3.43 11.46 4.26
C TYR A 18 3.19 11.71 5.74
N GLU A 19 3.17 12.98 6.16
CA GLU A 19 2.88 13.36 7.53
C GLU A 19 1.37 13.59 7.71
N LEU A 20 0.80 12.91 8.71
CA LEU A 20 -0.62 12.93 9.02
C LEU A 20 -0.80 13.12 10.53
N PHE A 21 -1.58 14.11 10.93
CA PHE A 21 -1.82 14.44 12.33
C PHE A 21 -3.26 14.12 12.75
N ASN A 22 -3.44 13.73 14.01
CA ASN A 22 -4.76 13.49 14.62
C ASN A 22 -5.63 12.43 13.91
N ILE A 23 -5.00 11.34 13.42
CA ILE A 23 -5.69 10.24 12.74
C ILE A 23 -5.76 9.00 13.62
N ASN A 24 -6.93 8.36 13.67
CA ASN A 24 -7.08 7.03 14.26
C ASN A 24 -6.47 5.98 13.31
N ARG A 25 -5.35 5.38 13.75
CA ARG A 25 -4.58 4.38 12.98
C ARG A 25 -5.44 3.23 12.45
N THR A 26 -6.26 2.62 13.31
CA THR A 26 -7.12 1.48 12.93
C THR A 26 -8.17 1.88 11.90
N LYS A 27 -8.77 3.08 12.02
CA LYS A 27 -9.73 3.57 11.02
C LYS A 27 -9.07 3.84 9.68
N LEU A 28 -7.85 4.39 9.70
CA LEU A 28 -7.06 4.64 8.50
C LEU A 28 -6.73 3.34 7.77
N GLU A 29 -6.18 2.37 8.50
CA GLU A 29 -5.84 1.04 7.97
C GLU A 29 -7.06 0.41 7.30
N ASN A 30 -8.18 0.31 8.02
CA ASN A 30 -9.43 -0.23 7.48
C ASN A 30 -9.92 0.53 6.23
N LEU A 31 -9.75 1.85 6.19
CA LEU A 31 -10.13 2.66 5.03
C LEU A 31 -9.23 2.36 3.83
N LEU A 32 -7.91 2.33 4.00
CA LEU A 32 -6.95 2.01 2.94
C LEU A 32 -7.18 0.61 2.38
N HIS A 33 -7.39 -0.39 3.25
CA HIS A 33 -7.78 -1.74 2.86
C HIS A 33 -9.00 -1.76 1.96
N ARG A 34 -10.04 -1.02 2.36
CA ARG A 34 -11.30 -1.00 1.63
C ARG A 34 -11.13 -0.33 0.26
N VAL A 35 -10.43 0.81 0.23
CA VAL A 35 -10.19 1.58 -1.00
C VAL A 35 -9.39 0.76 -2.00
N PHE A 36 -8.32 0.08 -1.56
CA PHE A 36 -7.41 -0.67 -2.42
C PHE A 36 -7.73 -2.17 -2.50
N SER A 37 -8.87 -2.61 -1.99
CA SER A 37 -9.24 -4.03 -1.93
C SER A 37 -9.18 -4.75 -3.28
N THR A 38 -9.49 -4.03 -4.37
CA THR A 38 -9.43 -4.51 -5.76
C THR A 38 -8.00 -4.70 -6.30
N ALA A 39 -7.02 -4.05 -5.69
CA ALA A 39 -5.60 -4.13 -6.05
C ALA A 39 -4.81 -5.10 -5.17
N LYS A 40 -5.49 -5.85 -4.31
CA LYS A 40 -4.84 -6.78 -3.39
C LYS A 40 -4.06 -7.85 -4.16
N LEU A 41 -2.79 -8.00 -3.83
CA LEU A 41 -1.91 -8.96 -4.45
C LEU A 41 -2.17 -10.36 -3.89
N ASP A 42 -2.63 -11.27 -4.74
CA ASP A 42 -2.88 -12.67 -4.39
C ASP A 42 -1.66 -13.52 -4.74
N ILE A 43 -0.68 -13.53 -3.83
CA ILE A 43 0.52 -14.37 -3.96
C ILE A 43 0.79 -15.15 -2.68
N GLU A 44 1.22 -16.40 -2.86
CA GLU A 44 1.66 -17.24 -1.77
C GLU A 44 3.16 -17.06 -1.54
N VAL A 45 3.51 -16.57 -0.34
CA VAL A 45 4.90 -16.38 0.06
C VAL A 45 5.21 -17.30 1.22
N LYS A 46 6.33 -18.04 1.11
CA LYS A 46 6.85 -18.83 2.23
C LYS A 46 7.34 -17.88 3.32
N ASN A 47 6.75 -17.99 4.50
CA ASN A 47 7.22 -17.24 5.65
C ASN A 47 8.58 -17.77 6.14
N ARG A 48 9.14 -17.12 7.17
CA ARG A 48 10.44 -17.51 7.78
C ARG A 48 10.49 -18.93 8.37
N PHE A 49 9.35 -19.60 8.46
CA PHE A 49 9.21 -20.98 8.95
C PHE A 49 8.88 -21.97 7.82
N GLY A 50 8.98 -21.54 6.55
CA GLY A 50 8.70 -22.37 5.38
C GLY A 50 7.21 -22.64 5.14
N LYS A 51 6.31 -22.07 5.94
CA LYS A 51 4.85 -22.23 5.76
C LYS A 51 4.34 -21.20 4.74
N PRO A 52 3.43 -21.59 3.84
CA PRO A 52 2.80 -20.66 2.92
C PRO A 52 1.97 -19.62 3.68
N SER A 53 2.05 -18.37 3.26
CA SER A 53 1.28 -17.26 3.80
C SER A 53 0.91 -16.29 2.68
N VAL A 54 -0.35 -15.84 2.67
CA VAL A 54 -0.85 -14.85 1.71
C VAL A 54 -0.99 -13.51 2.45
N PRO A 55 -0.13 -12.52 2.18
CA PRO A 55 -0.21 -11.21 2.81
C PRO A 55 -1.53 -10.52 2.45
N ARG A 56 -2.24 -9.98 3.46
CA ARG A 56 -3.49 -9.24 3.22
C ARG A 56 -3.30 -7.75 2.94
N GLU A 57 -2.07 -7.29 3.18
CA GLU A 57 -1.64 -5.89 3.21
C GLU A 57 -0.94 -5.45 1.92
N TRP A 58 -0.74 -6.37 0.97
CA TRP A 58 0.05 -6.09 -0.22
C TRP A 58 -0.89 -5.71 -1.36
N PHE A 59 -0.65 -4.53 -1.92
CA PHE A 59 -1.46 -3.96 -3.00
C PHE A 59 -0.56 -3.58 -4.17
N LEU A 60 -1.04 -3.82 -5.39
CA LEU A 60 -0.36 -3.39 -6.61
C LEU A 60 -1.00 -2.10 -7.11
N VAL A 61 -0.39 -0.97 -6.75
CA VAL A 61 -0.90 0.38 -7.03
C VAL A 61 0.22 1.29 -7.50
N PRO A 62 -0.01 2.15 -8.50
CA PRO A 62 0.98 3.12 -8.95
C PRO A 62 1.09 4.26 -7.94
N PHE A 63 2.24 4.92 -7.94
CA PHE A 63 2.56 5.97 -6.97
C PHE A 63 1.56 7.13 -6.99
N HIS A 64 1.11 7.59 -8.16
CA HIS A 64 0.15 8.70 -8.27
C HIS A 64 -1.22 8.37 -7.65
N ALA A 65 -1.61 7.09 -7.60
CA ALA A 65 -2.84 6.67 -6.94
C ALA A 65 -2.71 6.76 -5.41
N ILE A 66 -1.50 6.56 -4.88
CA ILE A 66 -1.18 6.75 -3.47
C ILE A 66 -1.24 8.25 -3.13
N ASP A 67 -0.62 9.11 -3.94
CA ASP A 67 -0.70 10.57 -3.76
C ASP A 67 -2.16 11.04 -3.70
N THR A 68 -2.96 10.61 -4.68
CA THR A 68 -4.39 10.96 -4.75
C THR A 68 -5.13 10.44 -3.51
N ALA A 69 -4.84 9.22 -3.05
CA ALA A 69 -5.44 8.67 -1.84
C ALA A 69 -5.10 9.48 -0.59
N VAL A 70 -3.84 9.92 -0.47
CA VAL A 70 -3.39 10.76 0.65
C VAL A 70 -4.06 12.12 0.63
N ASP A 71 -4.20 12.75 -0.53
CA ASP A 71 -4.89 14.05 -0.62
C ASP A 71 -6.38 13.93 -0.28
N ARG A 72 -7.04 12.86 -0.76
CA ARG A 72 -8.42 12.54 -0.38
C ARG A 72 -8.57 12.11 1.08
N LEU A 73 -7.50 11.62 1.71
CA LEU A 73 -7.48 11.32 3.13
C LEU A 73 -7.46 12.61 3.95
N LYS A 74 -6.65 13.60 3.54
CA LYS A 74 -6.53 14.91 4.19
C LYS A 74 -7.87 15.66 4.17
N ASP A 75 -8.58 15.65 3.04
CA ASP A 75 -9.91 16.28 2.90
C ASP A 75 -11.07 15.41 3.44
N ARG A 76 -10.76 14.20 3.95
CA ARG A 76 -11.70 13.19 4.49
C ARG A 76 -12.69 12.62 3.46
N SER A 77 -12.53 12.91 2.17
CA SER A 77 -13.42 12.42 1.11
C SER A 77 -13.07 11.01 0.62
N LEU A 78 -11.89 10.48 0.96
CA LEU A 78 -11.41 9.13 0.56
C LEU A 78 -12.44 8.02 0.84
N VAL A 79 -13.31 8.23 1.84
CA VAL A 79 -14.39 7.29 2.19
C VAL A 79 -15.36 7.00 1.03
N ASN A 80 -15.45 7.91 0.07
CA ASN A 80 -16.34 7.84 -1.08
C ASN A 80 -15.65 7.26 -2.32
N TYR A 81 -14.39 6.87 -2.23
CA TYR A 81 -13.60 6.37 -3.35
C TYR A 81 -13.33 4.88 -3.26
N VAL A 82 -13.09 4.28 -4.42
CA VAL A 82 -12.55 2.92 -4.59
C VAL A 82 -11.48 2.98 -5.67
N TYR A 83 -10.43 2.18 -5.52
CA TYR A 83 -9.42 2.04 -6.55
C TYR A 83 -9.93 1.15 -7.69
N ASP A 84 -9.67 1.58 -8.91
CA ASP A 84 -9.93 0.85 -10.13
C ASP A 84 -8.60 0.42 -10.78
N PRO A 85 -8.27 -0.89 -10.73
CA PRO A 85 -7.05 -1.42 -11.34
C PRO A 85 -6.99 -1.25 -12.86
N ASP A 86 -8.15 -1.22 -13.55
CA ASP A 86 -8.20 -1.21 -15.02
C ASP A 86 -7.75 0.15 -15.58
N ILE A 87 -8.08 1.23 -14.87
CA ILE A 87 -7.67 2.61 -15.22
C ILE A 87 -6.56 3.16 -14.32
N ALA A 88 -6.12 2.35 -13.34
CA ALA A 88 -5.09 2.68 -12.36
C ALA A 88 -5.34 4.00 -11.58
N GLN A 89 -6.59 4.24 -11.18
CA GLN A 89 -7.03 5.49 -10.54
C GLN A 89 -8.10 5.27 -9.45
N LEU A 90 -8.28 6.27 -8.59
CA LEU A 90 -9.41 6.31 -7.66
C LEU A 90 -10.66 6.85 -8.36
N LYS A 91 -11.77 6.13 -8.25
CA LYS A 91 -13.09 6.57 -8.73
C LYS A 91 -14.09 6.65 -7.59
N LEU A 92 -15.14 7.46 -7.77
CA LEU A 92 -16.24 7.49 -6.82
C LEU A 92 -16.91 6.11 -6.75
N ARG A 93 -17.15 5.66 -5.51
CA ARG A 93 -17.90 4.45 -5.24
C ARG A 93 -19.34 4.67 -5.66
N LYS A 94 -19.87 3.82 -6.53
CA LYS A 94 -21.31 3.82 -6.84
C LYS A 94 -22.07 3.48 -5.55
N ALA A 95 -23.11 4.26 -5.24
CA ALA A 95 -24.08 3.83 -4.24
C ALA A 95 -24.86 2.66 -4.84
N ASN A 96 -24.87 1.53 -4.12
CA ASN A 96 -25.80 0.43 -4.41
C ASN A 96 -27.18 0.78 -3.86
#